data_AF-A0A485BYP5-F1
#
_entry.id   AF-A0A485BYP5-F1
#
_cell.length_a   1.000
_cell.length_b   1.000
_cell.length_c   1.000
_cell.angle_alpha   90.00
_cell.angle_beta   90.00
_cell.angle_gamma   90.00
#
_symmetry.space_group_name_H-M   'P 1'
#
loop_
_entity.id
_entity.type
_entity.pdbx_description
1 polymer ?
#
loop_
_entity_poly.entity_id
_entity_poly.type
_entity_poly.pdbx_seq_one_letter_code
_entity_poly.pdbx_strand_id
1 'polypeptide(L)'
;MTSETINKEPLALHTLQPGEREEIGHKIRGIMPSLLKAIDANADYFGQRFPDAACKNGFYPVIDNIEWTTSFWTGQLWLAYEWTGEARHRALAEQHIHSFGQRIINRDHTNHHDLGFLYSLSCVAGERLTGNREAGYIALLAAEALMERYNEKAGIIQAWGELNNPEQQGRMIIDCNMNLPLLYQASQASGDPRYAAAAKRHIEQARRYIVREDGSTFHTWYMDVETGAPRFGNTHQGFFR
;
A
#
# COMPACT_ATOMS: atom_id res chain seq x y z
N MET A 1 -3.37 23.30 17.83
CA MET A 1 -2.09 22.96 18.45
C MET A 1 -1.04 23.02 17.36
N THR A 2 -0.23 24.06 17.40
CA THR A 2 0.86 24.33 16.46
C THR A 2 1.99 23.34 16.65
N SER A 3 2.62 22.96 15.54
CA SER A 3 3.67 21.95 15.35
C SER A 3 5.02 22.24 16.07
N GLU A 4 5.02 23.07 17.11
CA GLU A 4 6.22 23.55 17.79
C GLU A 4 6.78 22.54 18.82
N THR A 5 6.00 21.53 19.21
CA THR A 5 6.40 20.49 20.16
C THR A 5 6.94 19.20 19.51
N ILE A 6 6.97 19.11 18.18
CA ILE A 6 7.56 17.95 17.51
C ILE A 6 9.09 18.06 17.62
N ASN A 7 9.71 17.13 18.35
CA ASN A 7 11.15 16.94 18.32
C ASN A 7 11.58 16.61 16.89
N LYS A 8 12.08 17.62 16.18
CA LYS A 8 12.66 17.44 14.84
C LYS A 8 14.06 16.88 15.04
N GLU A 9 14.21 15.56 14.98
CA GLU A 9 15.54 15.00 14.80
C GLU A 9 16.08 15.49 13.45
N PRO A 10 17.22 16.19 13.41
CA PRO A 10 17.79 16.64 12.15
C PRO A 10 18.08 15.41 11.29
N LEU A 11 17.65 15.42 10.03
CA LEU A 11 18.02 14.37 9.08
C LEU A 11 19.54 14.31 8.99
N ALA A 12 20.14 13.28 9.60
CA ALA A 12 21.55 13.02 9.48
C ALA A 12 21.82 12.48 8.08
N LEU A 13 22.23 13.36 7.16
CA LEU A 13 22.67 12.95 5.84
C LEU A 13 23.91 12.08 5.98
N HIS A 14 23.73 10.76 5.82
CA HIS A 14 24.82 9.82 5.85
C HIS A 14 25.51 9.79 4.48
N THR A 15 26.76 10.24 4.44
CA THR A 15 27.61 10.12 3.25
C THR A 15 28.34 8.79 3.31
N LEU A 16 28.06 7.90 2.36
CA LEU A 16 28.72 6.62 2.25
C LEU A 16 30.24 6.82 2.10
N GLN A 17 31.01 6.02 2.83
CA GLN A 17 32.46 6.01 2.68
C GLN A 17 32.88 5.45 1.31
N PRO A 18 34.07 5.79 0.79
CA PRO A 18 34.59 5.17 -0.42
C PRO A 18 34.54 3.64 -0.33
N GLY A 19 33.98 2.98 -1.35
CA GLY A 19 33.82 1.52 -1.40
C GLY A 19 32.59 0.95 -0.69
N GLU A 20 31.93 1.70 0.21
CA GLU A 20 30.77 1.19 0.96
C GLU A 20 29.58 0.85 0.06
N ARG A 21 29.33 1.69 -0.95
CA ARG A 21 28.29 1.43 -1.97
C ARG A 21 28.55 0.12 -2.73
N GLU A 22 29.82 -0.16 -3.05
CA GLU A 22 30.20 -1.38 -3.74
C GLU A 22 30.01 -2.59 -2.83
N GLU A 23 30.38 -2.48 -1.55
CA GLU A 23 30.18 -3.55 -0.56
C GLU A 23 28.69 -3.89 -0.37
N ILE A 24 27.83 -2.88 -0.25
CA ILE A 24 26.37 -3.07 -0.20
C ILE A 24 25.89 -3.77 -1.47
N GLY A 25 26.36 -3.32 -2.64
CA GLY A 25 26.03 -3.94 -3.92
C GLY A 25 26.48 -5.41 -4.01
N HIS A 26 27.65 -5.75 -3.46
CA HIS A 26 28.15 -7.12 -3.37
C HIS A 26 27.27 -7.98 -2.47
N LYS A 27 26.86 -7.48 -1.30
CA LYS A 27 25.95 -8.18 -0.38
C LYS A 27 24.60 -8.46 -1.03
N ILE A 28 24.03 -7.47 -1.71
CA ILE A 28 22.77 -7.61 -2.44
C ILE A 28 22.93 -8.68 -3.54
N ARG A 29 23.93 -8.54 -4.42
CA ARG A 29 24.17 -9.53 -5.48
C ARG A 29 24.42 -10.94 -4.94
N GLY A 30 25.07 -11.06 -3.77
CA GLY A 30 25.33 -12.33 -3.12
C GLY A 30 24.07 -13.04 -2.62
N ILE A 31 23.07 -12.31 -2.10
CA ILE A 31 21.83 -12.90 -1.58
C ILE A 31 20.77 -13.14 -2.66
N MET A 32 20.82 -12.39 -3.77
CA MET A 32 19.79 -12.46 -4.83
C MET A 32 19.54 -13.88 -5.39
N PRO A 33 20.54 -14.74 -5.65
CA PRO A 33 20.28 -16.10 -6.12
C PRO A 33 19.39 -16.91 -5.16
N SER A 34 19.54 -16.72 -3.85
CA SER A 34 18.71 -17.38 -2.84
C SER A 34 17.28 -16.84 -2.83
N LEU A 35 17.11 -15.52 -2.98
CA LEU A 35 15.79 -14.88 -3.07
C LEU A 35 15.04 -15.32 -4.33
N LEU A 36 15.72 -15.29 -5.49
CA LEU A 36 15.13 -15.73 -6.76
C LEU A 36 14.73 -17.20 -6.71
N LYS A 37 15.57 -18.07 -6.16
CA LYS A 37 15.21 -19.49 -5.95
C LYS A 37 13.95 -19.66 -5.10
N ALA A 38 13.77 -18.83 -4.06
CA ALA A 38 12.56 -18.86 -3.24
C ALA A 38 11.33 -18.35 -4.00
N ILE A 39 11.48 -17.27 -4.78
CA ILE A 39 10.41 -16.75 -5.66
C ILE A 39 10.01 -17.81 -6.68
N ASP A 40 10.95 -18.51 -7.28
CA ASP A 40 10.68 -19.54 -8.27
C ASP A 40 9.90 -20.72 -7.69
N ALA A 41 10.35 -21.23 -6.54
CA ALA A 41 9.66 -22.31 -5.84
C ALA A 41 8.24 -21.89 -5.42
N ASN A 42 8.07 -20.63 -5.01
CA ASN A 42 6.77 -20.07 -4.65
C ASN A 42 5.88 -19.84 -5.87
N ALA A 43 6.43 -19.45 -7.02
CA ALA A 43 5.68 -19.34 -8.27
C ALA A 43 5.13 -20.69 -8.71
N ASP A 44 5.92 -21.75 -8.59
CA ASP A 44 5.47 -23.12 -8.86
C ASP A 44 4.39 -23.57 -7.85
N TYR A 45 4.54 -23.21 -6.58
CA TYR A 45 3.63 -23.64 -5.51
C TYR A 45 2.28 -22.90 -5.53
N PHE A 46 2.29 -21.57 -5.71
CA PHE A 46 1.08 -20.75 -5.72
C PHE A 46 0.36 -20.77 -7.08
N GLY A 47 1.10 -20.97 -8.18
CA GLY A 47 0.59 -20.78 -9.52
C GLY A 47 -0.04 -19.38 -9.65
N GLN A 48 -1.27 -19.32 -10.17
CA GLN A 48 -2.05 -18.08 -10.35
C GLN A 48 -2.74 -17.57 -9.08
N ARG A 49 -2.59 -18.29 -7.96
CA ARG A 49 -3.18 -17.93 -6.67
C ARG A 49 -2.16 -17.19 -5.81
N PHE A 50 -2.55 -16.84 -4.58
CA PHE A 50 -1.78 -15.95 -3.74
C PHE A 50 -1.44 -16.60 -2.40
N PRO A 51 -0.31 -16.23 -1.77
CA PRO A 51 -0.07 -16.55 -0.38
C PRO A 51 -1.05 -15.79 0.54
N ASP A 52 -1.51 -16.48 1.59
CA ASP A 52 -2.22 -15.85 2.71
C ASP A 52 -1.30 -14.86 3.46
N ALA A 53 -1.87 -13.99 4.31
CA ALA A 53 -1.14 -12.92 4.98
C ALA A 53 0.00 -13.41 5.90
N ALA A 54 -0.09 -14.66 6.40
CA ALA A 54 0.92 -15.25 7.27
C ALA A 54 1.09 -16.77 7.05
N CYS A 55 2.28 -17.25 7.33
CA CYS A 55 2.57 -18.68 7.33
C CYS A 55 1.83 -19.43 8.45
N LYS A 56 1.45 -20.67 8.17
CA LYS A 56 1.05 -21.67 9.16
C LYS A 56 2.06 -22.80 9.10
N ASN A 57 2.73 -23.07 10.22
CA ASN A 57 3.78 -24.09 10.33
C ASN A 57 4.91 -23.94 9.30
N GLY A 58 5.30 -22.70 9.00
CA GLY A 58 6.38 -22.40 8.05
C GLY A 58 6.00 -22.34 6.57
N PHE A 59 4.73 -22.59 6.22
CA PHE A 59 4.24 -22.53 4.84
C PHE A 59 3.09 -21.51 4.71
N TYR A 60 3.05 -20.78 3.60
CA TYR A 60 1.92 -19.93 3.27
C TYR A 60 0.74 -20.77 2.77
N PRO A 61 -0.45 -20.69 3.40
CA PRO A 61 -1.67 -21.18 2.78
C PRO A 61 -1.90 -20.51 1.42
N VAL A 62 -2.46 -21.26 0.46
CA VAL A 62 -2.81 -20.74 -0.87
C VAL A 62 -4.26 -20.27 -0.86
N ILE A 63 -4.48 -19.00 -1.21
CA ILE A 63 -5.79 -18.35 -1.21
C ILE A 63 -6.10 -17.72 -2.57
N ASP A 64 -7.38 -17.40 -2.79
CA ASP A 64 -7.79 -16.55 -3.91
C ASP A 64 -7.40 -15.08 -3.66
N ASN A 65 -7.65 -14.23 -4.65
CA ASN A 65 -7.36 -12.80 -4.57
C ASN A 65 -8.38 -12.04 -3.70
N ILE A 66 -8.43 -12.37 -2.41
CA ILE A 66 -9.45 -11.86 -1.47
C ILE A 66 -8.85 -11.04 -0.33
N GLU A 67 -7.57 -11.21 -0.02
CA GLU A 67 -6.93 -10.52 1.10
C GLU A 67 -6.28 -9.18 0.72
N TRP A 68 -5.97 -8.34 1.71
CA TRP A 68 -5.27 -7.05 1.54
C TRP A 68 -3.79 -7.21 1.17
N THR A 69 -3.23 -8.42 1.32
CA THR A 69 -1.81 -8.72 1.11
C THR A 69 -1.47 -9.33 -0.24
N THR A 70 -2.45 -9.70 -1.06
CA THR A 70 -2.24 -10.54 -2.25
C THR A 70 -1.27 -9.89 -3.26
N SER A 71 -1.26 -8.56 -3.36
CA SER A 71 -0.39 -7.84 -4.30
C SER A 71 1.08 -7.82 -3.90
N PHE A 72 1.44 -8.08 -2.63
CA PHE A 72 2.84 -8.16 -2.22
C PHE A 72 3.55 -9.31 -2.93
N TRP A 73 2.82 -10.39 -3.25
CA TRP A 73 3.34 -11.46 -4.08
C TRP A 73 3.56 -11.02 -5.53
N THR A 74 2.59 -10.35 -6.14
CA THR A 74 2.74 -9.77 -7.49
C THR A 74 3.88 -8.76 -7.56
N GLY A 75 4.07 -7.94 -6.52
CA GLY A 75 5.17 -6.99 -6.42
C GLY A 75 6.53 -7.69 -6.38
N GLN A 76 6.65 -8.83 -5.67
CA GLN A 76 7.87 -9.64 -5.68
C GLN A 76 8.19 -10.20 -7.07
N LEU A 77 7.17 -10.65 -7.82
CA LEU A 77 7.34 -11.09 -9.21
C LEU A 77 7.80 -9.94 -10.11
N TRP A 78 7.26 -8.74 -9.94
CA TRP A 78 7.70 -7.56 -10.69
C TRP A 78 9.14 -7.18 -10.38
N LEU A 79 9.55 -7.21 -9.11
CA LEU A 79 10.93 -6.95 -8.70
C LEU A 79 11.89 -8.03 -9.23
N ALA A 80 11.49 -9.30 -9.25
CA ALA A 80 12.28 -10.37 -9.84
C ALA A 80 12.45 -10.17 -11.35
N TYR A 81 11.39 -9.78 -12.06
CA TYR A 81 11.46 -9.43 -13.48
C TYR A 81 12.36 -8.22 -13.75
N GLU A 82 12.23 -7.14 -12.98
CA GLU A 82 13.07 -5.94 -13.12
C GLU A 82 14.56 -6.27 -12.91
N TRP A 83 14.86 -7.15 -11.96
CA TRP A 83 16.24 -7.56 -11.67
C TRP A 83 16.84 -8.50 -12.73
N THR A 84 16.07 -9.47 -13.22
CA THR A 84 16.58 -10.58 -14.06
C THR A 84 16.26 -10.44 -15.54
N GLY A 85 15.19 -9.74 -15.89
CA GLY A 85 14.60 -9.73 -17.23
C GLY A 85 13.87 -11.03 -17.60
N GLU A 86 13.70 -11.98 -16.68
CA GLU A 86 13.14 -13.29 -17.01
C GLU A 86 11.62 -13.23 -17.29
N ALA A 87 11.25 -13.66 -18.49
CA ALA A 87 9.87 -13.55 -18.99
C ALA A 87 8.84 -14.31 -18.14
N ARG A 88 9.23 -15.35 -17.40
CA ARG A 88 8.31 -16.15 -16.58
C ARG A 88 7.73 -15.37 -15.41
N HIS A 89 8.52 -14.52 -14.74
CA HIS A 89 8.02 -13.71 -13.62
C HIS A 89 7.03 -12.67 -14.11
N ARG A 90 7.34 -12.02 -15.23
CA ARG A 90 6.42 -11.10 -15.92
C ARG A 90 5.14 -11.81 -16.34
N ALA A 91 5.23 -12.97 -16.99
CA ALA A 91 4.06 -13.69 -17.48
C ALA A 91 3.09 -14.05 -16.35
N LEU A 92 3.61 -14.48 -15.19
CA LEU A 92 2.78 -14.75 -14.02
C LEU A 92 2.19 -13.45 -13.42
N ALA A 93 2.98 -12.39 -13.31
CA ALA A 93 2.51 -11.11 -12.79
C ALA A 93 1.43 -10.48 -13.69
N GLU A 94 1.52 -10.63 -15.01
CA GLU A 94 0.48 -10.20 -15.96
C GLU A 94 -0.82 -11.00 -15.80
N GLN A 95 -0.75 -12.30 -15.46
CA GLN A 95 -1.95 -13.08 -15.12
C GLN A 95 -2.62 -12.55 -13.84
N HIS A 96 -1.83 -12.12 -12.84
CA HIS A 96 -2.38 -11.50 -11.65
C HIS A 96 -3.07 -10.16 -11.95
N ILE A 97 -2.59 -9.36 -12.91
CA ILE A 97 -3.26 -8.11 -13.31
C ILE A 97 -4.71 -8.41 -13.73
N HIS A 98 -4.94 -9.46 -14.51
CA HIS A 98 -6.30 -9.85 -14.89
C HIS A 98 -7.16 -10.20 -13.66
N SER A 99 -6.61 -10.95 -12.70
CA SER A 99 -7.29 -11.24 -11.43
C SER A 99 -7.65 -9.98 -10.65
N PHE A 100 -6.72 -9.01 -10.54
CA PHE A 100 -6.98 -7.73 -9.88
C PHE A 100 -8.02 -6.88 -10.61
N GLY A 101 -8.05 -6.94 -11.95
CA GLY A 101 -9.08 -6.33 -12.78
C GLY A 101 -10.47 -6.88 -12.48
N GLN A 102 -10.62 -8.21 -12.44
CA GLN A 102 -11.88 -8.84 -12.04
C GLN A 102 -12.30 -8.45 -10.62
N ARG A 103 -11.35 -8.41 -9.68
CA ARG A 103 -11.60 -8.03 -8.29
C ARG A 103 -12.19 -6.61 -8.19
N ILE A 104 -11.62 -5.62 -8.89
CA ILE A 104 -12.12 -4.23 -8.80
C ILE A 104 -13.43 -4.02 -9.55
N ILE A 105 -13.59 -4.64 -10.73
CA ILE A 105 -14.81 -4.52 -11.55
C ILE A 105 -16.02 -5.08 -10.79
N ASN A 106 -15.83 -6.23 -10.12
CA ASN A 106 -16.89 -6.89 -9.37
C ASN A 106 -17.00 -6.38 -7.92
N ARG A 107 -16.15 -5.42 -7.51
CA ARG A 107 -16.04 -4.88 -6.14
C ARG A 107 -15.85 -5.96 -5.07
N ASP A 108 -15.14 -7.04 -5.41
CA ASP A 108 -14.96 -8.20 -4.55
C ASP A 108 -13.88 -7.96 -3.49
N HIS A 109 -14.24 -7.98 -2.21
CA HIS A 109 -13.34 -7.66 -1.09
C HIS A 109 -12.55 -6.37 -1.31
N THR A 110 -13.23 -5.28 -1.70
CA THR A 110 -12.60 -3.97 -1.97
C THR A 110 -13.10 -2.85 -1.06
N ASN A 111 -13.97 -3.15 -0.09
CA ASN A 111 -14.58 -2.17 0.82
C ASN A 111 -13.64 -1.78 1.99
N HIS A 112 -12.42 -1.36 1.67
CA HIS A 112 -11.39 -0.95 2.63
C HIS A 112 -10.36 -0.03 1.95
N HIS A 113 -9.53 0.64 2.73
CA HIS A 113 -8.50 1.55 2.21
C HIS A 113 -7.29 0.87 1.56
N ASP A 114 -7.08 -0.43 1.75
CA ASP A 114 -5.89 -1.16 1.27
C ASP A 114 -5.80 -1.33 -0.25
N LEU A 115 -6.66 -0.65 -1.02
CA LEU A 115 -6.59 -0.61 -2.48
C LEU A 115 -5.25 -0.05 -2.96
N GLY A 116 -4.62 0.85 -2.21
CA GLY A 116 -3.30 1.34 -2.57
C GLY A 116 -2.23 0.25 -2.50
N PHE A 117 -2.21 -0.60 -1.46
CA PHE A 117 -1.35 -1.78 -1.41
C PHE A 117 -1.66 -2.72 -2.58
N LEU A 118 -2.95 -3.04 -2.77
CA LEU A 118 -3.38 -4.01 -3.77
C LEU A 118 -3.02 -3.60 -5.19
N TYR A 119 -3.26 -2.35 -5.57
CA TYR A 119 -3.17 -1.91 -6.96
C TYR A 119 -1.86 -1.17 -7.30
N SER A 120 -1.13 -0.62 -6.31
CA SER A 120 0.18 -0.02 -6.58
C SER A 120 1.24 -1.08 -6.90
N LEU A 121 1.23 -2.19 -6.15
CA LEU A 121 2.22 -3.26 -6.30
C LEU A 121 1.88 -4.26 -7.41
N SER A 122 0.64 -4.26 -7.89
CA SER A 122 0.21 -5.10 -9.02
C SER A 122 0.12 -4.28 -10.31
N CYS A 123 -0.94 -3.49 -10.46
CA CYS A 123 -1.33 -2.83 -11.69
C CYS A 123 -0.44 -1.62 -12.05
N VAL A 124 -0.16 -0.72 -11.08
CA VAL A 124 0.73 0.44 -11.34
C VAL A 124 2.15 -0.03 -11.66
N ALA A 125 2.67 -1.02 -10.93
CA ALA A 125 3.98 -1.62 -11.21
C ALA A 125 4.01 -2.24 -12.63
N GLY A 126 2.98 -3.01 -12.99
CA GLY A 126 2.86 -3.62 -14.32
C GLY A 126 2.80 -2.59 -15.45
N GLU A 127 2.01 -1.53 -15.31
CA GLU A 127 1.97 -0.42 -16.27
C GLU A 127 3.35 0.23 -16.44
N ARG A 128 4.03 0.56 -15.34
CA ARG A 128 5.33 1.25 -15.37
C ARG A 128 6.44 0.39 -15.98
N LEU A 129 6.48 -0.91 -15.66
CA LEU A 129 7.55 -1.81 -16.11
C LEU A 129 7.36 -2.30 -17.54
N THR A 130 6.11 -2.38 -18.03
CA THR A 130 5.80 -3.05 -19.30
C THR A 130 5.04 -2.19 -20.30
N GLY A 131 4.52 -1.02 -19.88
CA GLY A 131 3.63 -0.20 -20.69
C GLY A 131 2.22 -0.76 -20.83
N ASN A 132 1.83 -1.74 -20.00
CA ASN A 132 0.51 -2.36 -20.04
C ASN A 132 -0.59 -1.34 -19.66
N ARG A 133 -1.32 -0.86 -20.68
CA ARG A 133 -2.40 0.12 -20.52
C ARG A 133 -3.62 -0.42 -19.77
N GLU A 134 -3.94 -1.70 -19.92
CA GLU A 134 -5.04 -2.33 -19.16
C GLU A 134 -4.76 -2.22 -17.66
N ALA A 135 -3.52 -2.48 -17.25
CA ALA A 135 -3.09 -2.33 -15.87
C ALA A 135 -3.27 -0.88 -15.38
N GLY A 136 -2.89 0.11 -16.19
CA GLY A 136 -3.12 1.53 -15.88
C GLY A 136 -4.60 1.87 -15.68
N TYR A 137 -5.48 1.38 -16.56
CA TYR A 137 -6.93 1.57 -16.42
C TYR A 137 -7.48 0.90 -15.15
N ILE A 138 -7.05 -0.32 -14.83
CA ILE A 138 -7.45 -1.02 -13.60
C ILE A 138 -7.00 -0.23 -12.35
N ALA A 139 -5.77 0.31 -12.36
CA ALA A 139 -5.28 1.13 -11.26
C ALA A 139 -6.11 2.42 -11.07
N LEU A 140 -6.56 3.06 -12.16
CA LEU A 140 -7.46 4.21 -12.08
C LEU A 140 -8.84 3.83 -11.50
N LEU A 141 -9.40 2.68 -11.88
CA LEU A 141 -10.64 2.18 -11.27
C LEU A 141 -10.49 1.96 -9.76
N ALA A 142 -9.35 1.41 -9.33
CA ALA A 142 -9.05 1.23 -7.92
C ALA A 142 -8.86 2.57 -7.18
N ALA A 143 -8.26 3.57 -7.83
CA ALA A 143 -8.14 4.91 -7.27
C ALA A 143 -9.50 5.59 -7.09
N GLU A 144 -10.42 5.41 -8.05
CA GLU A 144 -11.79 5.89 -7.93
C GLU A 144 -12.52 5.22 -6.76
N ALA A 145 -12.41 3.90 -6.65
CA ALA A 145 -12.97 3.14 -5.52
C ALA A 145 -12.39 3.60 -4.16
N LEU A 146 -11.11 3.96 -4.11
CA LEU A 146 -10.50 4.50 -2.91
C LEU A 146 -11.02 5.91 -2.58
N MET A 147 -11.30 6.73 -3.60
CA MET A 147 -11.90 8.06 -3.42
C MET A 147 -13.31 8.03 -2.86
N GLU A 148 -14.08 6.96 -3.10
CA GLU A 148 -15.40 6.76 -2.46
C GLU A 148 -15.30 6.74 -0.92
N ARG A 149 -14.12 6.41 -0.38
CA ARG A 149 -13.84 6.39 1.07
C ARG A 149 -13.35 7.74 1.61
N TYR A 150 -13.13 8.75 0.76
CA TYR A 150 -12.66 10.06 1.19
C TYR A 150 -13.80 10.89 1.79
N ASN A 151 -13.66 11.27 3.05
CA ASN A 151 -14.56 12.19 3.72
C ASN A 151 -13.99 13.61 3.63
N GLU A 152 -14.61 14.48 2.83
CA GLU A 152 -14.11 15.84 2.59
C GLU A 152 -14.07 16.71 3.86
N LYS A 153 -15.07 16.56 4.73
CA LYS A 153 -15.22 17.39 5.94
C LYS A 153 -14.19 17.04 7.00
N ALA A 154 -13.99 15.75 7.26
CA ALA A 154 -12.93 15.25 8.13
C ALA A 154 -11.54 15.34 7.47
N GLY A 155 -11.49 15.34 6.13
CA GLY A 155 -10.25 15.37 5.37
C GLY A 155 -9.45 14.07 5.51
N ILE A 156 -10.11 12.93 5.65
CA ILE A 156 -9.49 11.62 5.81
C ILE A 156 -10.09 10.61 4.83
N ILE A 157 -9.37 9.51 4.64
CA ILE A 157 -9.86 8.33 3.91
C ILE A 157 -10.24 7.32 5.00
N GLN A 158 -11.50 6.88 4.99
CA GLN A 158 -12.00 5.90 5.93
C GLN A 158 -11.26 4.56 5.74
N ALA A 159 -10.75 4.00 6.84
CA ALA A 159 -9.98 2.76 6.77
C ALA A 159 -10.82 1.53 6.43
N TRP A 160 -11.76 1.15 7.30
CA TRP A 160 -12.56 -0.08 7.18
C TRP A 160 -14.05 0.15 7.40
N GLY A 161 -14.84 -0.88 7.11
CA GLY A 161 -16.28 -0.92 7.32
C GLY A 161 -17.06 -0.16 6.25
N GLU A 162 -18.38 -0.31 6.35
CA GLU A 162 -19.32 0.39 5.48
C GLU A 162 -19.16 1.90 5.57
N LEU A 163 -19.32 2.58 4.43
CA LEU A 163 -19.08 4.02 4.29
C LEU A 163 -19.93 4.87 5.24
N ASN A 164 -21.12 4.38 5.58
CA ASN A 164 -22.07 5.05 6.46
C ASN A 164 -22.06 4.49 7.89
N ASN A 165 -21.12 3.59 8.24
CA ASN A 165 -21.04 3.05 9.59
C ASN A 165 -20.60 4.18 10.55
N PRO A 166 -21.47 4.64 11.48
CA PRO A 166 -21.16 5.77 12.35
C PRO A 166 -19.92 5.56 13.23
N GLU A 167 -19.61 4.32 13.55
CA GLU A 167 -18.46 3.95 14.38
C GLU A 167 -17.14 3.95 13.59
N GLN A 168 -17.18 3.76 12.27
CA GLN A 168 -15.97 3.59 11.45
C GLN A 168 -15.75 4.72 10.44
N GLN A 169 -16.78 5.46 10.03
CA GLN A 169 -16.71 6.50 8.99
C GLN A 169 -15.69 7.62 9.29
N GLY A 170 -15.42 7.85 10.58
CA GLY A 170 -14.42 8.83 11.04
C GLY A 170 -13.04 8.25 11.30
N ARG A 171 -12.80 6.96 11.03
CA ARG A 171 -11.57 6.27 11.43
C ARG A 171 -10.52 6.29 10.32
N MET A 172 -9.35 6.84 10.63
CA MET A 172 -8.13 6.65 9.85
C MET A 172 -7.14 5.73 10.60
N ILE A 173 -6.31 5.02 9.85
CA ILE A 173 -5.27 4.12 10.36
C ILE A 173 -3.95 4.52 9.68
N ILE A 174 -2.84 4.38 10.40
CA ILE A 174 -1.52 4.87 9.94
C ILE A 174 -1.03 4.25 8.62
N ASP A 175 -1.35 2.98 8.37
CA ASP A 175 -1.05 2.26 7.12
C ASP A 175 -1.79 2.84 5.89
N CYS A 176 -2.88 3.60 6.10
CA CYS A 176 -3.53 4.34 5.02
C CYS A 176 -2.56 5.28 4.29
N ASN A 177 -1.50 5.74 4.96
CA ASN A 177 -0.45 6.57 4.36
C ASN A 177 0.27 5.84 3.21
N MET A 178 0.39 4.52 3.30
CA MET A 178 0.98 3.68 2.23
C MET A 178 0.02 3.43 1.07
N ASN A 179 -1.27 3.78 1.24
CA ASN A 179 -2.28 3.67 0.20
C ASN A 179 -2.43 4.96 -0.64
N LEU A 180 -1.97 6.09 -0.12
CA LEU A 180 -2.00 7.40 -0.79
C LEU A 180 -1.21 7.49 -2.10
N PRO A 181 -0.07 6.78 -2.29
CA PRO A 181 0.66 6.79 -3.57
C PRO A 181 -0.20 6.41 -4.78
N LEU A 182 -1.22 5.55 -4.61
CA LEU A 182 -2.17 5.23 -5.67
C LEU A 182 -2.92 6.48 -6.16
N LEU A 183 -3.38 7.32 -5.23
CA LEU A 183 -4.09 8.56 -5.55
C LEU A 183 -3.17 9.60 -6.20
N TYR A 184 -1.92 9.71 -5.73
CA TYR A 184 -0.94 10.58 -6.40
C TYR A 184 -0.65 10.11 -7.83
N GLN A 185 -0.53 8.80 -8.06
CA GLN A 185 -0.37 8.23 -9.40
C GLN A 185 -1.60 8.50 -10.27
N ALA A 186 -2.81 8.38 -9.72
CA ALA A 186 -4.05 8.65 -10.46
C ALA A 186 -4.14 10.11 -10.91
N SER A 187 -3.76 11.07 -10.06
CA SER A 187 -3.65 12.48 -10.48
C SER A 187 -2.62 12.68 -11.59
N GLN A 188 -1.46 12.02 -11.53
CA GLN A 188 -0.45 12.14 -12.58
C GLN A 188 -0.94 11.56 -13.91
N ALA A 189 -1.61 10.41 -13.88
CA ALA A 189 -2.07 9.71 -15.08
C ALA A 189 -3.29 10.38 -15.75
N SER A 190 -4.24 10.86 -14.95
CA SER A 190 -5.51 11.44 -15.45
C SER A 190 -5.47 12.96 -15.62
N GLY A 191 -4.56 13.65 -14.94
CA GLY A 191 -4.56 15.11 -14.81
C GLY A 191 -5.59 15.65 -13.81
N ASP A 192 -6.39 14.80 -13.17
CA ASP A 192 -7.39 15.21 -12.19
C ASP A 192 -6.73 15.49 -10.82
N PRO A 193 -6.75 16.75 -10.32
CA PRO A 193 -6.07 17.11 -9.09
C PRO A 193 -6.76 16.60 -7.82
N ARG A 194 -8.01 16.12 -7.89
CA ARG A 194 -8.77 15.72 -6.68
C ARG A 194 -8.10 14.58 -5.91
N TYR A 195 -7.49 13.63 -6.62
CA TYR A 195 -6.84 12.48 -5.98
C TYR A 195 -5.66 12.92 -5.12
N ALA A 196 -4.75 13.73 -5.68
CA ALA A 196 -3.60 14.28 -4.96
C ALA A 196 -4.04 15.23 -3.83
N ALA A 197 -5.12 15.99 -4.01
CA ALA A 197 -5.67 16.85 -2.98
C ALA A 197 -6.20 16.05 -1.77
N ALA A 198 -6.97 14.97 -2.02
CA ALA A 198 -7.45 14.07 -0.97
C ALA A 198 -6.30 13.37 -0.23
N ALA A 199 -5.31 12.85 -0.97
CA ALA A 199 -4.11 12.25 -0.40
C ALA A 199 -3.33 13.22 0.48
N LYS A 200 -3.11 14.44 -0.01
CA LYS A 200 -2.43 15.50 0.74
C LYS A 200 -3.21 15.87 2.01
N ARG A 201 -4.54 15.98 1.92
CA ARG A 201 -5.37 16.30 3.07
C ARG A 201 -5.31 15.20 4.12
N HIS A 202 -5.37 13.93 3.70
CA HIS A 202 -5.23 12.79 4.61
C HIS A 202 -3.89 12.81 5.35
N ILE A 203 -2.77 12.91 4.64
CA ILE A 203 -1.44 12.85 5.26
C ILE A 203 -1.22 14.02 6.23
N GLU A 204 -1.80 15.19 5.95
CA GLU A 204 -1.79 16.33 6.89
C GLU A 204 -2.55 16.03 8.19
N GLN A 205 -3.70 15.36 8.12
CA GLN A 205 -4.44 14.92 9.31
C GLN A 205 -3.68 13.84 10.07
N ALA A 206 -3.14 12.83 9.36
CA ALA A 206 -2.35 11.77 9.96
C ALA A 206 -1.12 12.35 10.69
N ARG A 207 -0.37 13.25 10.05
CA ARG A 207 0.76 13.96 10.68
C ARG A 207 0.34 14.71 11.95
N ARG A 208 -0.85 15.31 11.95
CA ARG A 208 -1.31 16.16 13.06
C ARG A 208 -1.83 15.37 14.25
N TYR A 209 -2.42 14.20 14.01
CA TYR A 209 -3.19 13.49 15.04
C TYR A 209 -2.71 12.06 15.33
N ILE A 210 -2.16 11.36 14.34
CA ILE A 210 -1.62 10.02 14.56
C ILE A 210 -0.25 10.08 15.23
N VAL A 211 0.60 11.02 14.83
CA VAL A 211 1.95 11.21 15.39
C VAL A 211 1.84 11.91 16.74
N ARG A 212 2.40 11.30 17.79
CA ARG A 212 2.44 11.83 19.15
C ARG A 212 3.61 12.81 19.31
N GLU A 213 3.59 13.58 20.40
CA GLU A 213 4.63 14.57 20.71
C GLU A 213 6.03 13.94 20.86
N ASP A 214 6.10 12.70 21.34
CA ASP A 214 7.34 11.94 21.50
C ASP A 214 7.82 11.26 20.20
N GLY A 215 7.14 11.47 19.08
CA GLY A 215 7.45 10.84 17.79
C GLY A 215 6.93 9.42 17.63
N SER A 216 6.32 8.81 18.66
CA SER A 216 5.59 7.55 18.51
C SER A 216 4.26 7.79 17.77
N THR A 217 3.56 6.72 17.40
CA THR A 217 2.30 6.83 16.64
C THR A 217 1.15 6.07 17.27
N PHE A 218 -0.05 6.64 17.21
CA PHE A 218 -1.26 5.84 17.33
C PHE A 218 -1.34 4.85 16.16
N HIS A 219 -2.03 3.73 16.38
CA HIS A 219 -2.36 2.86 15.27
C HIS A 219 -3.57 3.46 14.52
N THR A 220 -4.59 3.90 15.26
CA THR A 220 -5.81 4.49 14.68
C THR A 220 -6.18 5.82 15.30
N TRP A 221 -6.89 6.66 14.56
CA TRP A 221 -7.44 7.92 15.06
C TRP A 221 -8.84 8.16 14.51
N TYR A 222 -9.72 8.70 15.37
CA TYR A 222 -11.10 9.01 15.06
C TYR A 222 -11.32 10.50 14.89
N MET A 223 -12.00 10.87 13.81
CA MET A 223 -12.50 12.19 13.48
C MET A 223 -14.03 12.19 13.59
N ASP A 224 -14.60 13.34 13.90
CA ASP A 224 -16.03 13.58 13.75
C ASP A 224 -16.31 13.97 12.29
N VAL A 225 -17.11 13.18 11.56
CA VAL A 225 -17.37 13.41 10.14
C VAL A 225 -18.34 14.56 9.87
N GLU A 226 -19.12 14.96 10.89
CA GLU A 226 -20.10 16.05 10.80
C GLU A 226 -19.49 17.41 11.10
N THR A 227 -18.33 17.48 11.73
CA THR A 227 -17.66 18.74 12.10
C THR A 227 -16.24 18.82 11.59
N GLY A 228 -15.62 17.68 11.25
CA GLY A 228 -14.20 17.56 10.94
C GLY A 228 -13.30 17.68 12.17
N ALA A 229 -13.85 17.70 13.38
CA ALA A 229 -13.09 17.82 14.62
C ALA A 229 -12.39 16.50 14.99
N PRO A 230 -11.18 16.54 15.56
CA PRO A 230 -10.54 15.34 16.10
C PRO A 230 -11.29 14.83 17.32
N ARG A 231 -11.35 13.50 17.50
CA ARG A 231 -11.96 12.85 18.66
C ARG A 231 -10.92 12.22 19.59
N PHE A 232 -10.36 11.08 19.22
CA PHE A 232 -9.40 10.34 20.05
C PHE A 232 -8.57 9.33 19.23
N GLY A 233 -7.42 8.95 19.77
CA GLY A 233 -6.56 7.88 19.24
C GLY A 233 -6.81 6.53 19.90
N ASN A 234 -6.56 5.44 19.18
CA ASN A 234 -6.71 4.07 19.69
C ASN A 234 -5.71 3.10 19.03
N THR A 235 -5.78 1.82 19.41
CA THR A 235 -5.07 0.71 18.79
C THR A 235 -5.97 -0.48 18.53
N HIS A 236 -5.72 -1.18 17.42
CA HIS A 236 -6.32 -2.48 17.10
C HIS A 236 -5.34 -3.65 17.12
N GLN A 237 -4.03 -3.39 17.25
CA GLN A 237 -2.98 -4.43 17.10
C GLN A 237 -1.86 -4.28 18.13
N GLY A 238 -1.50 -3.04 18.49
CA GLY A 238 -0.56 -2.80 19.59
C GLY A 238 -1.10 -3.35 20.90
N PHE A 239 -0.19 -3.82 21.76
CA PHE A 239 -0.51 -4.31 23.09
C PHE A 239 -1.31 -3.25 23.88
N PHE A 240 -2.49 -3.63 24.39
CA PHE A 240 -3.28 -2.76 25.25
C PHE A 240 -2.50 -2.54 26.56
N ARG A 241 -2.04 -1.32 26.77
CA ARG A 241 -1.59 -0.85 28.09
C ARG A 241 -2.69 0.00 28.70
#